data_AF-A0A7C6WQ27-F1
#
_entry.id   AF-A0A7C6WQ27-F1
#
_cell.length_a   1.000
_cell.length_b   1.000
_cell.length_c   1.000
_cell.angle_alpha   90.00
_cell.angle_beta   90.00
_cell.angle_gamma   90.00
#
_symmetry.space_group_name_H-M   'P 1'
#
loop_
_entity.id
_entity.type
_entity.pdbx_description
1 polymer ?
#
loop_
_entity_poly.entity_id
_entity_poly.type
_entity_poly.pdbx_seq_one_letter_code
_entity_poly.pdbx_strand_id
1 'polypeptide(L)'
;MNEIIKNIKFDDKGLIPVIAQDYNTNEVLMMAYMNKEALEKSLETGKAHYFSRSRNKLWQKGETSGHYSCFYREICEKEGLKETQEKVFD
;
A
#
# COMPACT_ATOMS: atom_id res chain seq x y z
N MET A 1 5.04 -16.45 -7.26
CA MET A 1 4.64 -15.97 -5.91
C MET A 1 5.72 -15.02 -5.44
N ASN A 2 5.39 -13.77 -5.15
CA ASN A 2 6.37 -12.74 -4.81
C ASN A 2 7.10 -13.09 -3.49
N GLU A 3 8.44 -13.14 -3.50
CA GLU A 3 9.25 -13.57 -2.34
C GLU A 3 9.03 -12.68 -1.10
N ILE A 4 8.75 -11.40 -1.31
CA ILE A 4 8.40 -10.46 -0.23
C ILE A 4 7.17 -10.94 0.54
N ILE A 5 6.15 -11.40 -0.17
CA ILE A 5 4.87 -11.79 0.43
C ILE A 5 4.99 -13.10 1.21
N LYS A 6 5.89 -14.00 0.78
CA LYS A 6 6.09 -15.28 1.48
C LYS A 6 6.62 -15.12 2.90
N ASN A 7 7.37 -14.04 3.16
CA ASN A 7 8.00 -13.80 4.46
C ASN A 7 7.12 -12.97 5.41
N ILE A 8 5.94 -12.54 4.96
CA ILE A 8 5.03 -11.72 5.76
C ILE A 8 4.07 -12.61 6.55
N LYS A 9 3.96 -12.33 7.84
CA LYS A 9 2.98 -12.96 8.72
C LYS A 9 1.67 -12.17 8.76
N PHE A 10 0.63 -12.72 8.15
CA PHE A 10 -0.72 -12.16 8.27
C PHE A 10 -1.35 -12.57 9.61
N ASP A 11 -2.19 -11.70 10.16
CA ASP A 11 -2.98 -11.99 11.36
C ASP A 11 -4.07 -13.07 11.09
N ASP A 12 -4.81 -13.46 12.12
CA ASP A 12 -5.88 -14.47 12.02
C ASP A 12 -7.01 -14.07 11.04
N LYS A 13 -7.07 -12.79 10.64
CA LYS A 13 -8.03 -12.25 9.68
C LYS A 13 -7.43 -12.11 8.27
N GLY A 14 -6.18 -12.54 8.07
CA GLY A 14 -5.47 -12.43 6.82
C GLY A 14 -5.02 -11.00 6.50
N LEU A 15 -4.79 -10.17 7.51
CA LEU A 15 -4.44 -8.76 7.37
C LEU A 15 -3.06 -8.44 7.96
N ILE A 16 -2.46 -7.37 7.44
CA ILE A 16 -1.26 -6.72 7.97
C ILE A 16 -1.50 -5.23 8.15
N PRO A 17 -1.08 -4.63 9.27
CA PRO A 17 -0.98 -3.18 9.40
C PRO A 17 0.15 -2.62 8.52
N VAL A 18 -0.13 -1.51 7.84
CA VAL A 18 0.82 -0.82 6.95
C VAL A 18 0.81 0.67 7.24
N ILE A 19 1.99 1.28 7.32
CA ILE A 19 2.17 2.72 7.47
C ILE A 19 2.69 3.32 6.17
N ALA A 20 1.91 4.23 5.60
CA ALA A 20 2.33 5.05 4.48
C ALA A 20 3.08 6.27 5.00
N GLN A 21 4.30 6.45 4.50
CA GLN A 21 5.19 7.53 4.91
C GLN A 21 5.67 8.28 3.67
N ASP A 22 5.76 9.60 3.77
CA ASP A 22 6.36 10.43 2.73
C ASP A 22 7.84 10.04 2.57
N TYR A 23 8.23 9.72 1.33
CA TYR A 23 9.56 9.19 1.04
C TYR A 23 10.68 10.19 1.36
N ASN A 24 10.43 11.49 1.18
CA ASN A 24 11.46 12.53 1.33
C ASN A 24 11.59 13.00 2.77
N THR A 25 10.47 13.19 3.45
CA THR A 25 10.40 13.85 4.76
C THR A 25 10.32 12.86 5.92
N ASN A 26 10.03 11.59 5.65
CA ASN A 26 9.66 10.62 6.67
C ASN A 26 8.41 11.03 7.49
N GLU A 27 7.56 11.90 6.98
CA GLU A 27 6.27 12.19 7.62
C GLU A 27 5.34 10.97 7.52
N VAL A 28 4.78 10.52 8.65
CA VAL A 28 3.74 9.49 8.65
C VAL A 28 2.44 10.08 8.12
N LEU A 29 1.97 9.59 6.97
CA LEU A 29 0.80 10.12 6.28
C LEU A 29 -0.48 9.41 6.72
N MET A 30 -0.44 8.08 6.81
CA MET A 30 -1.59 7.28 7.25
C MET A 30 -1.18 5.88 7.69
N MET A 31 -2.10 5.24 8.40
CA MET A 31 -2.07 3.82 8.73
C MET A 31 -3.29 3.14 8.10
N ALA A 32 -3.08 1.99 7.47
CA ALA A 32 -4.13 1.17 6.89
C ALA A 32 -3.83 -0.32 7.06
N TYR A 33 -4.71 -1.16 6.51
CA TYR A 33 -4.52 -2.60 6.46
C TYR A 33 -4.42 -3.06 5.02
N MET A 34 -3.58 -4.06 4.77
CA MET A 34 -3.58 -4.81 3.52
C MET A 34 -3.92 -6.27 3.82
N ASN A 35 -4.70 -6.90 2.95
CA ASN A 35 -4.71 -8.36 2.85
C ASN A 35 -3.68 -8.79 1.79
N LYS A 36 -3.52 -10.10 1.60
CA LYS A 36 -2.58 -10.62 0.58
C LYS A 36 -2.82 -10.04 -0.81
N GLU A 37 -4.08 -9.99 -1.26
CA GLU A 37 -4.43 -9.45 -2.59
C GLU A 37 -4.06 -7.97 -2.73
N ALA A 38 -4.32 -7.15 -1.70
CA ALA A 38 -3.97 -5.73 -1.70
C ALA A 38 -2.46 -5.53 -1.80
N LEU A 39 -1.68 -6.35 -1.11
CA LEU A 39 -0.23 -6.31 -1.20
C LEU A 39 0.29 -6.78 -2.57
N GLU A 40 -0.30 -7.84 -3.13
CA GLU A 40 0.03 -8.32 -4.49
C GLU A 40 -0.21 -7.23 -5.54
N LYS A 41 -1.38 -6.60 -5.53
CA LYS A 41 -1.71 -5.50 -6.46
C LYS A 41 -0.84 -4.27 -6.24
N SER A 42 -0.51 -3.98 -4.99
CA SER A 42 0.42 -2.90 -4.64
C SER A 42 1.78 -3.09 -5.30
N LEU A 43 2.33 -4.31 -5.25
CA LEU A 43 3.61 -4.64 -5.87
C LEU A 43 3.54 -4.72 -7.41
N GLU A 44 2.42 -5.20 -7.95
CA GLU A 44 2.19 -5.32 -9.40
C GLU A 44 2.02 -3.95 -10.07
N THR A 45 1.18 -3.09 -9.50
CA THR A 45 0.84 -1.78 -10.08
C THR A 45 1.78 -0.66 -9.66
N GLY A 46 2.53 -0.87 -8.57
CA GLY A 46 3.32 0.15 -7.88
C GLY A 46 2.50 1.28 -7.28
N LYS A 47 1.18 1.13 -7.16
CA LYS A 47 0.25 2.07 -6.51
C LYS A 47 -0.33 1.44 -5.25
N ALA A 48 -0.58 2.27 -4.24
CA ALA A 48 -1.08 1.78 -2.96
C ALA A 48 -2.50 1.22 -3.05
N HIS A 49 -2.62 -0.07 -2.76
CA HIS A 49 -3.88 -0.79 -2.59
C HIS A 49 -4.00 -1.26 -1.15
N TYR A 50 -5.14 -1.02 -0.55
CA TYR A 50 -5.43 -1.38 0.84
C TYR A 50 -6.70 -2.21 0.92
N PHE A 51 -6.94 -2.81 2.08
CA PHE A 51 -8.15 -3.57 2.37
C PHE A 51 -9.00 -2.86 3.43
N SER A 52 -10.23 -2.51 3.05
CA SER A 52 -11.18 -1.84 3.93
C SER A 52 -11.91 -2.87 4.80
N ARG A 53 -11.49 -3.02 6.06
CA ARG A 53 -12.10 -3.97 7.01
C ARG A 53 -13.61 -3.79 7.19
N SER A 54 -14.11 -2.56 7.23
CA SER A 54 -15.54 -2.28 7.38
C SER A 54 -16.38 -2.54 6.12
N ARG A 55 -15.76 -2.45 4.94
CA ARG A 55 -16.43 -2.64 3.64
C ARG A 55 -16.16 -4.03 3.06
N ASN A 56 -15.29 -4.80 3.71
CA ASN A 56 -14.75 -6.07 3.26
C ASN A 56 -14.33 -6.04 1.78
N LYS A 57 -13.63 -4.98 1.37
CA LYS A 57 -13.31 -4.69 -0.03
C LYS A 57 -11.92 -4.10 -0.18
N LEU A 58 -11.26 -4.50 -1.26
CA LEU A 58 -10.07 -3.84 -1.79
C LEU A 58 -10.39 -2.39 -2.22
N TRP A 59 -9.46 -1.47 -2.00
CA TRP A 59 -9.54 -0.11 -2.53
C TRP A 59 -8.17 0.42 -2.91
N GLN A 60 -8.09 1.14 -4.02
CA GLN A 60 -6.87 1.85 -4.42
C GLN A 60 -6.87 3.24 -3.79
N LYS A 61 -5.80 3.61 -3.10
CA LYS A 61 -5.67 4.93 -2.50
C LYS A 61 -5.68 5.99 -3.58
N GLY A 62 -6.61 6.93 -3.49
CA GLY A 62 -6.76 8.00 -4.47
C GLY A 62 -7.83 7.76 -5.53
N GLU A 63 -8.40 6.55 -5.62
CA GLU A 63 -9.42 6.20 -6.64
C GLU A 63 -10.61 7.18 -6.66
N THR A 64 -11.03 7.67 -5.50
CA THR A 64 -12.12 8.65 -5.39
C THR A 64 -11.63 10.11 -5.38
N SER A 65 -10.50 10.38 -4.72
CA SER A 65 -10.02 11.75 -4.48
C SER A 65 -9.06 12.30 -5.54
N GLY A 66 -8.57 11.46 -6.45
CA GLY A 66 -7.45 11.79 -7.35
C GLY A 66 -6.07 11.82 -6.67
N HIS A 67 -5.99 11.85 -5.34
CA HIS A 67 -4.73 11.84 -4.59
C HIS A 67 -4.16 10.42 -4.42
N TYR A 68 -3.47 9.93 -5.44
CA TYR A 68 -2.81 8.63 -5.46
C TYR A 68 -1.45 8.63 -4.74
N SER A 69 -1.06 7.44 -4.29
CA SER A 69 0.24 7.15 -3.68
C SER A 69 0.90 5.99 -4.43
N CYS A 70 2.21 6.05 -4.61
CA CYS A 70 3.00 5.10 -5.38
C CYS A 70 4.30 4.75 -4.66
N PHE A 71 4.88 3.60 -5.01
CA PHE A 71 6.09 3.06 -4.37
C PHE A 71 7.32 3.16 -5.27
N TYR A 72 7.14 2.96 -6.57
CA TYR A 72 8.25 2.98 -7.51
C TYR A 72 8.38 4.38 -8.09
N ARG A 73 9.57 4.98 -7.89
CA ARG A 73 9.90 6.32 -8.38
C ARG A 73 9.50 6.55 -9.84
N GLU A 74 9.80 5.60 -10.72
CA GLU A 74 9.46 5.71 -12.15
C GLU A 74 7.95 5.92 -12.38
N ILE A 75 7.10 5.22 -11.62
CA ILE A 75 5.64 5.37 -11.70
C ILE A 75 5.23 6.72 -11.13
N CYS A 76 5.83 7.11 -10.00
CA CYS A 76 5.57 8.38 -9.36
C CYS A 76 5.89 9.57 -10.28
N GLU A 77 7.06 9.56 -10.92
CA GLU A 77 7.50 10.61 -11.85
C GLU A 77 6.64 10.64 -13.11
N LYS A 78 6.39 9.48 -13.72
CA LYS A 78 5.58 9.38 -14.95
C LYS A 78 4.16 9.89 -14.76
N GLU A 79 3.57 9.65 -13.60
CA GLU A 79 2.18 10.02 -13.32
C GLU A 79 2.03 11.29 -12.46
N GLY A 80 3.14 11.95 -12.07
CA GLY A 80 3.12 13.13 -11.21
C GLY A 80 2.55 12.86 -9.81
N LEU A 81 2.80 11.67 -9.27
CA LEU A 81 2.26 11.21 -7.99
C LEU A 81 3.25 11.40 -6.84
N LYS A 82 2.70 11.44 -5.63
CA LYS A 82 3.50 11.49 -4.41
C LYS A 82 4.16 10.14 -4.13
N GLU A 83 5.50 10.12 -4.14
CA GLU A 83 6.30 8.95 -3.73
C GLU A 83 6.13 8.71 -2.23
N THR A 84 5.77 7.47 -1.90
CA THR A 84 5.54 7.02 -0.54
C THR A 84 6.26 5.70 -0.31
N GLN A 85 6.77 5.51 0.90
CA GLN A 85 7.24 4.21 1.36
C GLN A 85 6.21 3.59 2.29
N GLU A 86 5.98 2.29 2.14
CA GLU A 86 5.08 1.50 2.99
C GLU A 86 5.90 0.65 3.93
N LYS A 87 5.67 0.83 5.24
CA LYS A 87 6.22 -0.06 6.25
C LYS A 87 5.16 -1.07 6.63
N VAL A 88 5.41 -2.33 6.29
CA VAL A 88 4.62 -3.48 6.74
C VAL A 88 5.07 -3.86 8.14
N PHE A 89 4.10 -4.12 9.01
CA PHE A 89 4.33 -4.63 10.36
C PHE A 89 3.63 -5.98 10.47
N ASP A 90 4.38 -7.03 10.77
CA ASP A 90 3.95 -8.43 10.82
C ASP A 90 4.29 -9.14 12.14
#